data_AF-A0A813GFR7-F1
#
_entry.id   AF-A0A813GFR7-F1
#
_cell.length_a   1.000
_cell.length_b   1.000
_cell.length_c   1.000
_cell.angle_alpha   90.00
_cell.angle_beta   90.00
_cell.angle_gamma   90.00
#
_symmetry.space_group_name_H-M   'P 1'
#
loop_
_entity.id
_entity.type
_entity.pdbx_description
1 polymer ?
#
loop_
_entity_poly.entity_id
_entity_poly.type
_entity_poly.pdbx_seq_one_letter_code
_entity_poly.pdbx_strand_id
1 'polypeptide(L)'
;MEEGAQVSEREDNGLFGYSIQASILGLDTAGRLNEEAFVTWWKQTLESYPLGAKRAIMYAIGIGTWPIYPKPLPPLGHPSVKAVVIGNLHDPNTVYEGAQEMSKAFPSSAIMTWQGYGHCLKRDKGEEQLEAEIIAARQKGTLAKYTNSLAMHLCSKLAWKYLVSGELPTNGHTCMVAGPLELGSRAALQK
;
A
#
# COMPACT_ATOMS: atom_id res chain seq x y z
N MET A 1 18.86 -34.86 0.58
CA MET A 1 19.42 -33.49 0.50
C MET A 1 18.58 -32.77 -0.51
N GLU A 2 17.51 -32.11 -0.06
CA GLU A 2 16.70 -31.25 -0.91
C GLU A 2 17.30 -29.84 -0.83
N GLU A 3 17.81 -29.35 -1.96
CA GLU A 3 18.20 -27.96 -2.12
C GLU A 3 16.93 -27.10 -2.09
N GLY A 4 16.77 -26.34 -1.02
CA GLY A 4 15.76 -25.30 -0.91
C GLY A 4 16.04 -24.20 -1.93
N ALA A 5 15.18 -24.11 -2.94
CA ALA A 5 15.18 -22.99 -3.87
C ALA A 5 14.82 -21.71 -3.10
N GLN A 6 15.82 -20.86 -2.85
CA GLN A 6 15.60 -19.48 -2.46
C GLN A 6 14.94 -18.76 -3.63
N VAL A 7 13.64 -18.49 -3.50
CA VAL A 7 12.95 -17.53 -4.36
C VAL A 7 13.50 -16.16 -3.99
N SER A 8 14.46 -15.66 -4.77
CA SER A 8 14.89 -14.27 -4.65
C SER A 8 13.74 -13.40 -5.18
N GLU A 9 13.26 -12.49 -4.33
CA GLU A 9 12.41 -11.39 -4.77
C GLU A 9 13.23 -10.54 -5.74
N ARG A 10 13.10 -10.84 -7.04
CA ARG A 10 13.66 -10.01 -8.09
C ARG A 10 12.81 -8.73 -8.12
N GLU A 11 13.31 -7.67 -7.50
CA GLU A 11 12.80 -6.32 -7.73
C GLU A 11 13.03 -5.96 -9.20
N ASP A 12 12.13 -6.38 -10.08
CA ASP A 12 12.08 -6.01 -11.49
C ASP A 12 11.58 -4.55 -11.62
N ASN A 13 12.37 -3.62 -11.09
CA ASN A 13 12.19 -2.17 -11.22
C ASN A 13 12.67 -1.65 -12.60
N GLY A 14 12.96 -2.55 -13.55
CA GLY A 14 13.39 -2.21 -14.90
C GLY A 14 12.23 -1.85 -15.85
N LEU A 15 12.58 -1.51 -17.10
CA LEU A 15 11.63 -1.23 -18.20
C LEU A 15 10.53 -2.32 -18.34
N PHE A 16 10.85 -3.56 -17.96
CA PHE A 16 9.93 -4.71 -17.96
C PHE A 16 8.82 -4.63 -16.90
N GLY A 17 9.09 -4.09 -15.70
CA GLY A 17 8.04 -3.89 -14.69
C GLY A 17 7.04 -2.82 -15.12
N TYR A 18 7.54 -1.73 -15.71
CA TYR A 18 6.72 -0.67 -16.29
C TYR A 18 5.84 -1.17 -17.44
N SER A 19 6.37 -2.04 -18.32
CA SER A 19 5.61 -2.54 -19.47
C SER A 19 4.46 -3.49 -19.06
N ILE A 20 4.66 -4.34 -18.04
CA ILE A 20 3.59 -5.21 -17.53
C ILE A 20 2.48 -4.39 -16.87
N GLN A 21 2.82 -3.45 -15.99
CA GLN A 21 1.81 -2.62 -15.35
C GLN A 21 1.06 -1.75 -16.36
N ALA A 22 1.76 -1.15 -17.33
CA ALA A 22 1.14 -0.42 -18.43
C ALA A 22 0.26 -1.32 -19.31
N SER A 23 0.61 -2.59 -19.50
CA SER A 23 -0.20 -3.54 -20.27
C SER A 23 -1.54 -3.86 -19.62
N ILE A 24 -1.55 -4.11 -18.31
CA ILE A 24 -2.75 -4.44 -17.55
C ILE A 24 -3.62 -3.19 -17.44
N LEU A 25 -3.04 -2.07 -17.02
CA LEU A 25 -3.76 -0.80 -16.92
C LEU A 25 -4.23 -0.30 -18.29
N GLY A 26 -3.49 -0.57 -19.36
CA GLY A 26 -3.90 -0.34 -20.73
C GLY A 26 -5.14 -1.15 -21.11
N LEU A 27 -5.22 -2.43 -20.74
CA LEU A 27 -6.46 -3.20 -20.98
C LEU A 27 -7.67 -2.66 -20.21
N ASP A 28 -7.43 -2.07 -19.03
CA ASP A 28 -8.47 -1.54 -18.16
C ASP A 28 -8.91 -0.11 -18.56
N THR A 29 -8.01 0.67 -19.18
CA THR A 29 -8.20 2.11 -19.34
C THR A 29 -7.75 2.70 -20.70
N ALA A 30 -7.09 1.94 -21.58
CA ALA A 30 -6.64 2.43 -22.89
C ALA A 30 -7.80 2.98 -23.72
N GLY A 31 -7.56 4.05 -24.46
CA GLY A 31 -8.60 4.73 -25.25
C GLY A 31 -9.58 5.59 -24.45
N ARG A 32 -9.49 5.64 -23.11
CA ARG A 32 -10.27 6.59 -22.28
C ARG A 32 -9.58 7.93 -22.06
N LEU A 33 -8.27 7.97 -22.27
CA LEU A 33 -7.48 9.21 -22.31
C LEU A 33 -7.22 9.55 -23.78
N ASN A 34 -8.13 10.29 -24.41
CA ASN A 34 -7.75 11.00 -25.63
C ASN A 34 -6.71 12.07 -25.30
N GLU A 35 -6.07 12.65 -26.31
CA GLU A 35 -4.94 13.57 -26.13
C GLU A 35 -5.32 14.77 -25.26
N GLU A 36 -6.53 15.31 -25.43
CA GLU A 36 -7.03 16.45 -24.66
C GLU A 36 -7.27 16.09 -23.19
N ALA A 37 -7.90 14.95 -22.93
CA ALA A 37 -8.13 14.43 -21.58
C ALA A 37 -6.81 14.13 -20.88
N PHE A 38 -5.82 13.60 -21.61
CA PHE A 38 -4.48 13.37 -21.09
C PHE A 38 -3.79 14.68 -20.70
N VAL A 39 -3.78 15.68 -21.57
CA VAL A 39 -3.14 16.99 -21.28
C VAL A 39 -3.82 17.66 -20.09
N THR A 40 -5.15 17.57 -19.99
CA THR A 40 -5.92 18.11 -18.87
C THR A 40 -5.57 17.41 -17.57
N TRP A 41 -5.61 16.07 -17.55
CA TRP A 41 -5.21 15.26 -16.41
C TRP A 41 -3.77 15.56 -15.99
N TRP A 42 -2.86 15.71 -16.95
CA TRP A 42 -1.45 15.98 -16.71
C TRP A 42 -1.24 17.31 -15.97
N LYS A 43 -1.90 18.38 -16.43
CA LYS A 43 -1.84 19.70 -15.78
C LYS A 43 -2.37 19.65 -14.35
N GLN A 44 -3.55 19.05 -14.15
CA GLN A 44 -4.16 18.88 -12.82
C GLN A 44 -3.28 18.06 -11.87
N THR A 45 -2.65 17.00 -12.39
CA THR A 45 -1.74 16.15 -11.63
C THR A 45 -0.47 16.88 -11.24
N LEU A 46 0.09 17.72 -12.13
CA LEU A 46 1.25 18.55 -11.81
C LEU A 46 0.94 19.58 -10.73
N GLU A 47 -0.25 20.18 -10.77
CA GLU A 47 -0.71 21.14 -9.76
C GLU A 47 -0.92 20.48 -8.39
N SER A 48 -1.52 19.29 -8.37
CA SER A 48 -1.87 18.59 -7.12
C SER A 48 -0.70 17.78 -6.54
N TYR A 49 0.13 17.18 -7.39
CA TYR A 49 1.16 16.20 -7.02
C TYR A 49 2.48 16.45 -7.77
N PRO A 50 3.13 17.62 -7.61
CA PRO A 50 4.28 18.03 -8.42
C PRO A 50 5.48 17.07 -8.35
N LEU A 51 5.67 16.39 -7.21
CA LEU A 51 6.75 15.41 -7.02
C LEU A 51 6.44 14.05 -7.66
N GLY A 52 5.18 13.62 -7.64
CA GLY A 52 4.74 12.32 -8.17
C GLY A 52 4.45 12.34 -9.68
N ALA A 53 4.08 13.50 -10.22
CA ALA A 53 3.66 13.66 -11.60
C ALA A 53 4.70 13.12 -12.60
N LYS A 54 5.99 13.43 -12.41
CA LYS A 54 7.06 12.96 -13.33
C LYS A 54 7.10 11.43 -13.47
N ARG A 55 6.80 10.68 -12.41
CA ARG A 55 6.74 9.21 -12.49
C ARG A 55 5.45 8.75 -13.14
N ALA A 56 4.33 9.44 -12.86
CA ALA A 56 3.02 9.11 -13.41
C ALA A 56 2.96 9.27 -14.95
N ILE A 57 3.71 10.19 -15.55
CA ILE A 57 3.66 10.43 -17.00
C ILE A 57 4.05 9.19 -17.83
N MET A 58 5.05 8.44 -17.37
CA MET A 58 5.53 7.26 -18.10
C MET A 58 4.47 6.15 -18.10
N TYR A 59 3.77 5.97 -16.98
CA TYR A 59 2.62 5.07 -16.90
C TYR A 59 1.48 5.54 -17.78
N ALA A 60 1.14 6.83 -17.73
CA ALA A 60 0.02 7.38 -18.48
C ALA A 60 0.26 7.31 -20.00
N ILE A 61 1.50 7.53 -20.47
CA ILE A 61 1.88 7.29 -21.88
C ILE A 61 1.71 5.81 -22.21
N GLY A 62 2.32 4.90 -21.44
CA GLY A 62 2.26 3.47 -21.71
C GLY A 62 0.84 2.90 -21.76
N ILE A 63 -0.03 3.39 -20.87
CA ILE A 63 -1.47 3.08 -20.83
C ILE A 63 -2.20 3.66 -22.04
N GLY A 64 -1.99 4.94 -22.33
CA GLY A 64 -2.68 5.67 -23.40
C GLY A 64 -2.33 5.15 -24.80
N THR A 65 -1.12 4.63 -24.98
CA THR A 65 -0.64 4.07 -26.25
C THR A 65 -0.81 2.56 -26.36
N TRP A 66 -1.47 1.90 -25.39
CA TRP A 66 -1.58 0.44 -25.40
C TRP A 66 -2.46 -0.05 -26.57
N PRO A 67 -2.00 -0.97 -27.43
CA PRO A 67 -2.63 -1.26 -28.72
C PRO A 67 -3.77 -2.29 -28.62
N ILE A 68 -4.60 -2.24 -27.58
CA ILE A 68 -5.72 -3.18 -27.38
C ILE A 68 -6.98 -2.42 -26.96
N TYR A 69 -8.14 -2.90 -27.42
CA TYR A 69 -9.44 -2.37 -27.00
C TYR A 69 -9.65 -2.57 -25.50
N PRO A 70 -10.01 -1.51 -24.75
CA PRO A 70 -10.25 -1.62 -23.33
C PRO A 70 -11.49 -2.47 -23.04
N LYS A 71 -11.49 -3.12 -21.88
CA LYS A 71 -12.70 -3.73 -21.32
C LYS A 71 -13.35 -2.76 -20.33
N PRO A 72 -14.69 -2.79 -20.16
CA PRO A 72 -15.34 -2.05 -19.08
C PRO A 72 -14.78 -2.50 -17.73
N LEU A 73 -14.32 -1.53 -16.93
CA LEU A 73 -13.95 -1.76 -15.54
C LEU A 73 -15.13 -2.33 -14.76
N PRO A 74 -14.93 -3.38 -13.94
CA PRO A 74 -15.94 -3.81 -12.99
C PRO A 74 -16.19 -2.69 -11.95
N PRO A 75 -17.33 -2.72 -11.23
CA PRO A 75 -17.56 -1.83 -10.11
C PRO A 75 -16.41 -1.92 -9.09
N LEU A 76 -15.98 -0.77 -8.55
CA LEU A 76 -14.87 -0.69 -7.61
C LEU A 76 -15.11 -1.52 -6.34
N GLY A 77 -16.37 -1.62 -5.90
CA GLY A 77 -16.72 -2.38 -4.71
C GLY A 77 -18.15 -2.89 -4.72
N HIS A 78 -18.51 -3.58 -3.64
CA HIS A 78 -19.81 -4.22 -3.47
C HIS A 78 -20.27 -4.13 -2.01
N PRO A 79 -21.54 -3.79 -1.74
CA PRO A 79 -22.00 -3.49 -0.38
C PRO A 79 -21.99 -4.70 0.56
N SER A 80 -22.05 -5.93 0.05
CA SER A 80 -22.01 -7.13 0.89
C SER A 80 -20.61 -7.61 1.26
N VAL A 81 -19.56 -7.06 0.64
CA VAL A 81 -18.18 -7.51 0.88
C VAL A 81 -17.64 -6.83 2.14
N LYS A 82 -17.29 -7.65 3.12
CA LYS A 82 -16.67 -7.21 4.38
C LYS A 82 -15.15 -7.15 4.22
N ALA A 83 -14.65 -6.16 3.49
CA ALA A 83 -13.21 -6.00 3.30
C ALA A 83 -12.53 -5.34 4.50
N VAL A 84 -11.21 -5.54 4.62
CA VAL A 84 -10.34 -4.66 5.41
C VAL A 84 -9.55 -3.81 4.43
N VAL A 85 -9.79 -2.51 4.45
CA VAL A 85 -9.05 -1.54 3.63
C VAL A 85 -7.93 -0.96 4.48
N ILE A 86 -6.69 -1.12 4.04
CA ILE A 86 -5.52 -0.63 4.77
C ILE A 86 -4.93 0.55 4.01
N GLY A 87 -5.02 1.75 4.59
CA GLY A 87 -4.37 2.94 4.08
C GLY A 87 -3.10 3.23 4.86
N ASN A 88 -2.00 3.49 4.16
CA ASN A 88 -0.80 4.04 4.78
C ASN A 88 -0.82 5.57 4.59
N LEU A 89 -0.77 6.30 5.70
CA LEU A 89 -0.92 7.75 5.74
C LEU A 89 0.18 8.48 4.95
N HIS A 90 1.37 7.89 4.87
CA HIS A 90 2.52 8.48 4.18
C HIS A 90 3.03 7.57 3.06
N ASP A 91 2.10 6.96 2.33
CA ASP A 91 2.41 6.16 1.15
C ASP A 91 2.60 7.04 -0.09
N PRO A 92 3.82 7.07 -0.69
CA PRO A 92 4.08 7.90 -1.85
C PRO A 92 3.57 7.30 -3.18
N ASN A 93 3.20 6.01 -3.21
CA ASN A 93 2.77 5.32 -4.42
C ASN A 93 1.24 5.18 -4.46
N THR A 94 0.63 4.84 -3.32
CA THR A 94 -0.82 4.65 -3.17
C THR A 94 -1.31 5.53 -2.04
N VAL A 95 -1.52 6.81 -2.37
CA VAL A 95 -1.87 7.86 -1.40
C VAL A 95 -3.10 7.50 -0.56
N TYR A 96 -3.12 7.99 0.67
CA TYR A 96 -4.12 7.62 1.67
C TYR A 96 -5.57 7.93 1.22
N GLU A 97 -5.77 8.97 0.43
CA GLU A 97 -7.05 9.30 -0.19
C GLU A 97 -7.60 8.14 -1.03
N GLY A 98 -6.74 7.38 -1.72
CA GLY A 98 -7.14 6.19 -2.46
C GLY A 98 -7.73 5.09 -1.56
N ALA A 99 -7.19 4.92 -0.35
CA ALA A 99 -7.76 4.01 0.64
C ALA A 99 -9.11 4.52 1.17
N GLN A 100 -9.28 5.84 1.33
CA GLN A 100 -10.56 6.43 1.72
C GLN A 100 -11.64 6.22 0.64
N GLU A 101 -11.30 6.41 -0.64
CA GLU A 101 -12.22 6.15 -1.76
C GLU A 101 -12.57 4.66 -1.86
N MET A 102 -11.60 3.77 -1.65
CA MET A 102 -11.86 2.33 -1.60
C MET A 102 -12.80 1.97 -0.45
N SER A 103 -12.58 2.53 0.75
CA SER A 103 -13.48 2.32 1.89
C SER A 103 -14.92 2.76 1.60
N LYS A 104 -15.12 3.90 0.91
CA LYS A 104 -16.45 4.35 0.46
C LYS A 104 -17.12 3.36 -0.50
N ALA A 105 -16.34 2.71 -1.38
CA ALA A 105 -16.85 1.72 -2.33
C ALA A 105 -17.25 0.39 -1.68
N PHE A 106 -16.76 0.11 -0.47
CA PHE A 106 -17.09 -1.09 0.32
C PHE A 106 -17.74 -0.68 1.66
N PRO A 107 -19.03 -0.32 1.70
CA PRO A 107 -19.67 0.23 2.91
C PRO A 107 -19.74 -0.74 4.10
N SER A 108 -19.62 -2.05 3.87
CA SER A 108 -19.51 -3.06 4.94
C SER A 108 -18.06 -3.35 5.37
N SER A 109 -17.08 -2.57 4.88
CA SER A 109 -15.67 -2.71 5.22
C SER A 109 -15.30 -1.95 6.50
N ALA A 110 -14.12 -2.25 7.02
CA ALA A 110 -13.44 -1.41 7.99
C ALA A 110 -12.17 -0.83 7.36
N ILE A 111 -11.93 0.47 7.54
CA ILE A 111 -10.64 1.09 7.19
C ILE A 111 -9.69 1.05 8.39
N MET A 112 -8.45 0.65 8.13
CA MET A 112 -7.32 0.77 9.05
C MET A 112 -6.29 1.74 8.49
N THR A 113 -5.67 2.52 9.36
CA THR A 113 -4.64 3.50 9.00
C THR A 113 -3.31 3.12 9.60
N TRP A 114 -2.28 2.94 8.78
CA TRP A 114 -0.89 2.87 9.22
C TRP A 114 -0.24 4.26 9.13
N GLN A 115 0.27 4.79 10.24
CA GLN A 115 0.91 6.12 10.28
C GLN A 115 2.41 6.11 9.94
N GLY A 116 2.96 4.98 9.51
CA GLY A 116 4.36 4.90 9.12
C GLY A 116 4.66 5.55 7.78
N TYR A 117 5.94 5.60 7.42
CA TYR A 117 6.41 6.02 6.10
C TYR A 117 6.76 4.79 5.26
N GLY A 118 6.33 4.76 4.00
CA GLY A 118 6.67 3.68 3.06
C GLY A 118 5.49 3.26 2.19
N HIS A 119 5.66 2.21 1.40
CA HIS A 119 4.60 1.69 0.52
C HIS A 119 3.96 0.43 1.12
N CYS A 120 2.63 0.41 1.18
CA CYS A 120 1.81 -0.61 1.83
C CYS A 120 2.04 -0.72 3.35
N LEU A 121 1.24 -1.58 4.01
CA LEU A 121 1.59 -2.14 5.32
C LEU A 121 2.45 -3.39 5.08
N LYS A 122 3.70 -3.37 5.56
CA LYS A 122 4.64 -4.49 5.38
C LYS A 122 4.73 -5.32 6.65
N ARG A 123 5.07 -6.60 6.47
CA ARG A 123 5.53 -7.44 7.58
C ARG A 123 6.92 -6.97 8.02
N ASP A 124 7.15 -6.92 9.32
CA ASP A 124 8.47 -6.59 9.86
C ASP A 124 9.46 -7.73 9.56
N LYS A 125 10.68 -7.40 9.12
CA LYS A 125 11.70 -8.40 8.79
C LYS A 125 12.24 -9.12 10.03
N GLY A 126 12.14 -8.49 11.20
CA GLY A 126 12.52 -9.04 12.51
C GLY A 126 11.33 -9.54 13.33
N GLU A 127 10.24 -9.94 12.66
CA GLU A 127 9.00 -10.36 13.33
C GLU A 127 9.23 -11.46 14.38
N GLU A 128 10.07 -12.45 14.09
CA GLU A 128 10.34 -13.54 15.03
C GLU A 128 11.05 -13.06 16.30
N GLN A 129 12.07 -12.19 16.15
CA GLN A 129 12.77 -11.60 17.29
C GLN A 129 11.83 -10.71 18.10
N LEU A 130 11.02 -9.89 17.41
CA LEU A 130 10.05 -9.01 18.03
C LEU A 130 8.98 -9.78 18.81
N GLU A 131 8.46 -10.88 18.26
CA GLU A 131 7.53 -11.77 18.97
C GLU A 131 8.16 -12.37 20.23
N ALA A 132 9.40 -12.84 20.14
CA ALA A 132 10.13 -13.37 21.29
C ALA A 132 10.31 -12.30 22.39
N GLU A 133 10.63 -11.06 22.03
CA GLU A 133 10.72 -9.93 22.95
C GLU A 133 9.38 -9.62 23.64
N ILE A 134 8.27 -9.63 22.88
CA ILE A 134 6.93 -9.42 23.43
C ILE A 134 6.57 -10.52 24.44
N ILE A 135 6.84 -11.79 24.10
CA ILE A 135 6.57 -12.94 24.98
C ILE A 135 7.40 -12.84 26.25
N ALA A 136 8.70 -12.54 26.13
CA ALA A 136 9.60 -12.39 27.28
C ALA A 136 9.19 -11.23 28.19
N ALA A 137 8.78 -10.09 27.64
CA ALA A 137 8.26 -8.96 28.41
C ALA A 137 6.97 -9.36 29.16
N ARG A 138 6.04 -10.03 28.48
CA ARG A 138 4.79 -10.50 29.08
C ARG A 138 5.02 -11.50 30.21
N GLN A 139 5.96 -12.43 30.06
CA GLN A 139 6.33 -13.38 31.12
C GLN A 139 6.91 -12.70 32.36
N LYS A 140 7.62 -11.58 32.17
CA LYS A 140 8.16 -10.75 33.26
C LYS A 140 7.14 -9.78 33.85
N GLY A 141 5.91 -9.74 33.33
CA GLY A 141 4.88 -8.78 33.73
C GLY A 141 5.18 -7.34 33.31
N THR A 142 6.06 -7.15 32.31
CA THR A 142 6.40 -5.82 31.77
C THR A 142 5.83 -5.64 30.37
N LEU A 143 5.77 -4.39 29.91
CA LEU A 143 5.38 -4.07 28.54
C LEU A 143 6.63 -4.01 27.65
N ALA A 144 6.52 -4.57 26.44
CA ALA A 144 7.54 -4.40 25.42
C ALA A 144 7.66 -2.93 25.03
N LYS A 145 8.87 -2.50 24.67
CA LYS A 145 9.11 -1.13 24.20
C LYS A 145 8.28 -0.88 22.93
N TYR A 146 7.52 0.20 22.94
CA TYR A 146 6.76 0.61 21.76
C TYR A 146 7.69 1.20 20.71
N THR A 147 7.83 0.51 19.57
CA THR A 147 8.66 0.89 18.43
C THR A 147 7.82 0.91 17.15
N ASN A 148 8.34 1.48 16.06
CA ASN A 148 7.64 1.44 14.77
C ASN A 148 7.47 0.01 14.24
N SER A 149 8.46 -0.87 14.46
CA SER A 149 8.36 -2.30 14.16
C SER A 149 7.26 -2.98 14.98
N LEU A 150 7.16 -2.68 16.28
CA LEU A 150 6.07 -3.19 17.11
C LEU A 150 4.70 -2.69 16.63
N ALA A 151 4.59 -1.40 16.33
CA ALA A 151 3.35 -0.82 15.83
C ALA A 151 2.92 -1.46 14.50
N MET A 152 3.85 -1.65 13.57
CA MET A 152 3.61 -2.29 12.27
C MET A 152 3.24 -3.77 12.43
N HIS A 153 3.89 -4.50 13.32
CA HIS A 153 3.57 -5.89 13.65
C HIS A 153 2.17 -6.04 14.25
N LEU A 154 1.84 -5.22 15.26
CA LEU A 154 0.51 -5.22 15.86
C LEU A 154 -0.59 -4.87 14.83
N CYS A 155 -0.30 -3.93 13.94
CA CYS A 155 -1.19 -3.58 12.83
C CYS A 155 -1.40 -4.79 11.88
N SER A 156 -0.31 -5.47 11.52
CA SER A 156 -0.36 -6.66 10.67
C SER A 156 -1.12 -7.81 11.32
N LYS A 157 -1.02 -7.97 12.65
CA LYS A 157 -1.80 -8.96 13.41
C LYS A 157 -3.31 -8.69 13.37
N LEU A 158 -3.75 -7.43 13.31
CA LEU A 158 -5.17 -7.11 13.14
C LEU A 158 -5.67 -7.51 11.74
N ALA A 159 -4.89 -7.23 10.70
CA ALA A 159 -5.20 -7.70 9.35
C ALA A 159 -5.22 -9.24 9.28
N TRP A 160 -4.26 -9.90 9.93
CA TRP A 160 -4.21 -11.35 10.05
C TRP A 160 -5.41 -11.93 10.81
N LYS A 161 -5.84 -11.28 11.90
CA LYS A 161 -7.03 -11.68 12.65
C LYS A 161 -8.24 -11.73 11.72
N TYR A 162 -8.44 -10.70 10.91
CA TYR A 162 -9.50 -10.68 9.90
C TYR A 162 -9.39 -11.85 8.90
N LEU A 163 -8.19 -12.15 8.39
CA LEU A 163 -7.99 -13.27 7.45
C LEU A 163 -8.36 -14.64 8.08
N VAL A 164 -8.11 -14.82 9.38
CA VAL A 164 -8.38 -16.08 10.07
C VAL A 164 -9.82 -16.19 10.56
N SER A 165 -10.39 -15.11 11.13
CA SER A 165 -11.71 -15.16 11.78
C SER A 165 -12.84 -14.54 10.97
N GLY A 166 -12.52 -13.75 9.93
CA GLY A 166 -13.48 -12.89 9.23
C GLY A 166 -13.98 -11.70 10.06
N GLU A 167 -13.44 -11.50 11.27
CA GLU A 167 -13.81 -10.38 12.14
C GLU A 167 -13.11 -9.12 11.68
N LEU A 168 -13.91 -8.08 11.39
CA LEU A 168 -13.37 -6.79 11.00
C LEU A 168 -12.71 -6.08 12.20
N PRO A 169 -11.62 -5.34 11.98
CA PRO A 169 -11.10 -4.41 12.97
C PRO A 169 -12.11 -3.27 13.21
N THR A 170 -11.90 -2.50 14.28
CA THR A 170 -12.66 -1.26 14.49
C THR A 170 -12.51 -0.35 13.28
N ASN A 171 -13.62 0.12 12.73
CA ASN A 171 -13.59 1.03 11.59
C ASN A 171 -12.90 2.35 11.98
N GLY A 172 -11.88 2.76 11.23
CA GLY A 172 -11.03 3.91 11.55
C GLY A 172 -9.89 3.58 12.53
N HIS A 173 -9.59 2.31 12.79
CA HIS A 173 -8.47 1.93 13.65
C HIS A 173 -7.16 2.50 13.11
N THR A 174 -6.41 3.20 13.96
CA THR A 174 -5.14 3.81 13.59
C THR A 174 -3.99 3.13 14.32
N CYS A 175 -3.08 2.54 13.54
CA CYS A 175 -1.81 2.00 13.98
C CYS A 175 -0.79 3.15 14.03
N MET A 176 -0.64 3.74 15.22
CA MET A 176 0.25 4.89 15.44
C MET A 176 1.72 4.46 15.50
N VAL A 177 2.59 5.23 14.85
CA VAL A 177 4.04 5.11 15.03
C VAL A 177 4.45 5.50 16.45
N ALA A 178 5.61 5.02 16.91
CA ALA A 178 6.07 5.23 18.28
C ALA A 178 6.50 6.67 18.59
N GLY A 179 6.72 7.48 17.56
CA GLY A 179 7.07 8.88 17.68
C GLY A 179 6.93 9.60 16.35
N PRO A 180 7.26 10.90 16.30
CA PRO A 180 7.26 11.67 15.07
C PRO A 180 8.10 10.97 14.00
N LEU A 181 7.62 10.98 12.75
CA LEU A 181 8.39 10.47 11.64
C LEU A 181 9.67 11.29 11.49
N GLU A 182 10.81 10.62 11.50
CA GLU A 182 12.06 11.26 11.13
C GLU A 182 12.06 11.47 9.62
N LEU A 183 12.15 12.73 9.19
CA LEU A 183 12.17 13.12 7.78
C LEU A 183 13.53 13.76 7.43
N GLY A 184 13.88 13.74 6.15
CA GLY A 184 15.11 14.37 5.64
C GLY A 184 16.39 13.57 5.92
N SER A 185 17.50 14.28 6.16
CA SER A 185 18.83 13.67 6.32
C SER A 185 18.92 12.69 7.50
N ARG A 186 18.09 12.86 8.53
CA ARG A 186 18.03 11.95 9.69
C ARG A 186 17.45 10.57 9.33
N ALA A 187 16.48 10.53 8.41
CA ALA A 187 15.92 9.29 7.89
C ALA A 187 16.91 8.48 7.04
N ALA A 188 17.83 9.17 6.35
CA ALA A 188 18.84 8.54 5.50
C ALA A 188 19.94 7.80 6.30
N LEU A 189 20.11 8.12 7.58
CA LEU A 189 21.13 7.53 8.45
C LEU A 189 20.67 6.25 9.17
N GLN A 190 19.38 5.89 9.06
CA GLN A 190 18.78 4.72 9.72
C GLN A 190 18.63 3.49 8.80
N LYS A 191 19.19 3.52 7.59
CA LYS A 191 19.21 2.38 6.67
C LYS A 191 20.41 1.47 6.89
#